data_AF-A0A9R1VBN6-F1
#
_entry.id   AF-A0A9R1VBN6-F1
#
_cell.length_a   1.000
_cell.length_b   1.000
_cell.length_c   1.000
_cell.angle_alpha   90.00
_cell.angle_beta   90.00
_cell.angle_gamma   90.00
#
_symmetry.space_group_name_H-M   'P 1'
#
loop_
_entity.id
_entity.type
_entity.pdbx_description
1 polymer ?
#
loop_
_entity_poly.entity_id
_entity_poly.type
_entity_poly.pdbx_seq_one_letter_code
_entity_poly.pdbx_strand_id
1 'polypeptide(L)'
;MLKILNSCSTQVVDTVKNILQGGQSRKDLVPSVIDSIIETLVEKSNEELKQLHGIVAVYRMTKKPPPVRHSHYVSGALCPLKVFVEGERAMTYLTEDRRGKLIEGVAVKINGRYNDLATDIVNTARKI
;
A
#
# COMPACT_ATOMS: atom_id res chain seq x y z
N MET A 1 13.16 38.77 -4.41
CA MET A 1 13.25 37.85 -5.56
C MET A 1 12.32 38.26 -6.70
N LEU A 2 11.00 38.40 -6.48
CA LEU A 2 10.03 38.79 -7.53
C LEU A 2 10.28 40.16 -8.20
N LYS A 3 10.75 41.19 -7.47
CA LYS A 3 11.06 42.51 -8.05
C LYS A 3 12.21 42.51 -9.07
N ILE A 4 13.14 41.55 -8.98
CA ILE A 4 14.32 41.45 -9.86
C ILE A 4 13.94 40.81 -11.21
N LEU A 5 12.89 39.99 -11.23
CA LEU A 5 12.39 39.36 -12.46
C LEU A 5 11.73 40.38 -13.40
N ASN A 6 11.16 41.47 -12.88
CA ASN A 6 10.52 42.51 -13.68
C ASN A 6 11.50 43.33 -14.54
N SER A 7 12.80 43.30 -14.23
CA SER A 7 13.86 43.88 -15.06
C SER A 7 14.44 42.90 -16.10
N CYS A 8 13.99 41.65 -16.11
CA CYS A 8 14.45 40.63 -17.07
C CYS A 8 13.54 40.53 -18.30
N SER A 9 14.08 39.98 -19.39
CA SER A 9 13.31 39.66 -20.60
C SER A 9 12.12 38.74 -20.28
N THR A 10 11.01 38.93 -21.00
CA THR A 10 9.78 38.15 -20.87
C THR A 10 10.04 36.64 -20.97
N GLN A 11 10.95 36.20 -21.84
CA GLN A 11 11.35 34.78 -21.94
C GLN A 11 11.93 34.22 -20.64
N VAL A 12 12.73 35.01 -19.92
CA VAL A 12 13.35 34.58 -18.65
C VAL A 12 12.28 34.46 -17.57
N VAL A 13 11.34 35.42 -17.52
CA VAL A 13 10.23 35.40 -16.57
C VAL A 13 9.31 34.21 -16.81
N ASP A 14 8.94 33.95 -18.05
CA ASP A 14 8.08 32.81 -18.42
C ASP A 14 8.75 31.47 -18.12
N THR A 15 10.06 31.35 -18.38
CA THR A 15 10.82 30.13 -18.06
C THR A 15 10.82 29.87 -16.55
N VAL A 16 11.09 30.88 -15.73
CA VAL A 16 11.07 30.74 -14.26
C VAL A 16 9.68 30.38 -13.75
N LYS A 17 8.63 30.99 -14.34
CA LYS A 17 7.23 30.69 -13.98
C LYS A 17 6.85 29.25 -14.33
N ASN A 18 7.26 28.76 -15.50
CA ASN A 18 7.04 27.38 -15.91
C ASN A 18 7.79 26.38 -15.02
N ILE A 19 9.03 26.68 -14.62
CA ILE A 19 9.81 25.85 -13.68
C ILE A 19 9.13 25.77 -12.32
N LEU A 20 8.64 26.90 -11.80
CA LEU A 20 7.91 26.96 -10.53
C LEU A 20 6.61 26.15 -10.60
N GLN A 21 5.82 26.37 -11.66
CA GLN A 21 4.55 25.67 -11.87
C GLN A 21 4.75 24.16 -12.05
N GLY A 22 5.76 23.75 -12.83
CA GLY A 22 6.14 22.34 -12.97
C GLY A 22 6.62 21.74 -11.65
N GLY A 23 7.37 22.50 -10.84
CA GLY A 23 7.78 22.10 -9.50
C GLY A 23 6.60 21.92 -8.54
N GLN A 24 5.57 22.77 -8.63
CA GLN A 24 4.34 22.65 -7.86
C GLN A 24 3.55 21.40 -8.29
N SER A 25 3.25 21.27 -9.59
CA SER A 25 2.51 20.15 -10.15
C SER A 25 3.15 18.79 -9.80
N ARG A 26 4.48 18.74 -9.75
CA ARG A 26 5.21 17.53 -9.36
C ARG A 26 5.08 17.19 -7.88
N LYS A 27 4.98 18.18 -7.00
CA LYS A 27 4.73 17.95 -5.56
C LYS A 27 3.33 17.38 -5.33
N ASP A 28 2.35 17.84 -6.11
CA ASP A 28 0.96 17.38 -6.01
C ASP A 28 0.77 15.95 -6.56
N LEU A 29 1.63 15.52 -7.49
CA LEU A 29 1.59 14.17 -8.05
C LEU A 29 2.12 13.09 -7.09
N VAL A 30 3.05 13.47 -6.20
CA VAL A 30 3.73 12.51 -5.31
C VAL A 30 2.75 11.73 -4.42
N PRO A 31 1.81 12.36 -3.69
CA PRO A 31 0.82 11.63 -2.89
C PRO A 31 0.01 10.64 -3.74
N SER A 32 -0.44 11.08 -4.92
CA SER A 32 -1.22 10.23 -5.83
C SER A 32 -0.44 8.98 -6.29
N VAL A 33 0.86 9.12 -6.55
CA VAL A 33 1.73 7.98 -6.90
C VAL A 33 1.90 7.04 -5.70
N ILE A 34 2.08 7.57 -4.50
CA ILE A 34 2.18 6.77 -3.27
C ILE A 34 0.90 5.98 -3.05
N ASP A 35 -0.27 6.62 -3.17
CA ASP A 35 -1.57 5.96 -3.02
C ASP A 35 -1.77 4.85 -4.05
N SER A 36 -1.38 5.08 -5.31
CA SER A 36 -1.44 4.07 -6.37
C SER A 36 -0.54 2.85 -6.08
N ILE A 37 0.67 3.08 -5.54
CA ILE A 37 1.56 2.00 -5.10
C ILE A 37 0.91 1.23 -3.94
N ILE A 38 0.31 1.93 -2.96
CA ILE A 38 -0.40 1.30 -1.84
C ILE A 38 -1.51 0.40 -2.36
N GLU A 39 -2.39 0.89 -3.24
CA GLU A 39 -3.48 0.10 -3.80
C GLU A 39 -2.97 -1.14 -4.54
N THR A 40 -1.93 -0.99 -5.35
CA THR A 40 -1.32 -2.11 -6.09
C THR A 40 -0.77 -3.19 -5.14
N LEU A 41 -0.08 -2.79 -4.07
CA LEU A 41 0.46 -3.71 -3.08
C LEU A 41 -0.65 -4.41 -2.30
N VAL A 42 -1.70 -3.68 -1.95
CA VAL A 42 -2.87 -4.21 -1.26
C VAL A 42 -3.65 -5.19 -2.15
N GLU A 43 -3.78 -4.93 -3.45
CA GLU A 43 -4.41 -5.85 -4.41
C GLU A 43 -3.65 -7.17 -4.50
N LYS A 44 -2.33 -7.12 -4.64
CA LYS A 44 -1.47 -8.34 -4.63
C LYS A 44 -1.59 -9.11 -3.32
N SER A 45 -1.62 -8.41 -2.20
CA SER A 45 -1.77 -9.00 -0.87
C SER A 45 -3.13 -9.68 -0.69
N ASN A 46 -4.17 -9.15 -1.35
CA ASN A 46 -5.51 -9.69 -1.31
C ASN A 46 -5.66 -11.02 -2.04
N GLU A 47 -4.89 -11.27 -3.09
CA GLU A 47 -4.91 -12.56 -3.79
C GLU A 47 -4.51 -13.70 -2.86
N GLU A 48 -3.52 -13.46 -1.98
CA GLU A 48 -3.13 -14.39 -0.91
C GLU A 48 -4.23 -14.57 0.14
N LEU A 49 -4.93 -13.49 0.51
CA LEU A 49 -6.02 -13.54 1.49
C LEU A 49 -7.24 -14.33 1.00
N LYS A 50 -7.52 -14.38 -0.31
CA LYS A 50 -8.63 -15.19 -0.86
C LYS A 50 -8.52 -16.66 -0.47
N GLN A 51 -7.31 -17.17 -0.26
CA GLN A 51 -7.09 -18.56 0.15
C GLN A 51 -7.64 -18.86 1.55
N LEU A 52 -7.87 -17.85 2.39
CA LEU A 52 -8.49 -18.01 3.72
C LEU A 52 -9.92 -18.56 3.65
N HIS A 53 -10.66 -18.31 2.57
CA HIS A 53 -11.99 -18.93 2.38
C HIS A 53 -11.89 -20.46 2.29
N GLY A 54 -10.77 -21.00 1.81
CA GLY A 54 -10.51 -22.45 1.77
C GLY A 54 -10.38 -23.07 3.17
N ILE A 55 -9.99 -22.31 4.19
CA ILE A 55 -9.88 -22.80 5.58
C ILE A 55 -11.23 -23.26 6.11
N VAL A 56 -12.32 -22.55 5.76
CA VAL A 56 -13.67 -22.90 6.24
C VAL A 56 -14.06 -24.30 5.76
N ALA A 57 -13.72 -24.67 4.53
CA ALA A 57 -13.98 -26.01 4.00
C ALA A 57 -13.20 -27.09 4.78
N VAL A 58 -11.94 -26.82 5.15
CA VAL A 58 -11.11 -27.75 5.93
C VAL A 58 -11.64 -27.92 7.37
N TYR A 59 -12.08 -26.82 8.00
CA TYR A 59 -12.67 -26.88 9.33
C TYR A 59 -14.00 -27.66 9.36
N ARG A 60 -14.81 -27.57 8.30
CA ARG A 60 -16.05 -28.34 8.16
C ARG A 60 -15.81 -29.84 8.02
N MET A 61 -14.65 -30.25 7.52
CA MET A 61 -14.38 -31.65 7.12
C MET A 61 -13.47 -32.41 8.09
N THR A 62 -12.90 -31.78 9.13
CA THR A 62 -11.87 -32.43 9.96
C THR A 62 -12.23 -32.48 11.44
N LYS A 63 -12.01 -33.64 12.07
CA LYS A 63 -12.02 -33.81 13.55
C LYS A 63 -10.75 -33.26 14.22
N LYS A 64 -10.00 -32.38 13.54
CA LYS A 64 -8.72 -31.89 14.03
C LYS A 64 -8.94 -30.84 15.13
N PRO A 65 -8.09 -30.79 16.16
CA PRO A 65 -8.16 -29.74 17.16
C PRO A 65 -7.91 -28.37 16.52
N PRO A 66 -8.40 -27.28 17.13
CA PRO A 66 -8.15 -25.93 16.65
C PRO A 66 -6.63 -25.66 16.49
N PRO A 67 -6.21 -24.94 15.43
CA PRO A 67 -4.81 -24.60 15.23
C PRO A 67 -4.35 -23.66 16.33
N VAL A 68 -3.17 -23.96 16.88
CA VAL A 68 -2.49 -23.18 17.92
C VAL A 68 -1.45 -22.21 17.34
N ARG A 69 -1.31 -22.16 16.01
CA ARG A 69 -0.38 -21.28 15.29
C ARG A 69 -1.14 -20.46 14.25
N HIS A 70 -0.62 -19.26 14.00
CA HIS A 70 -1.09 -18.39 12.93
C HIS A 70 -0.90 -19.07 11.58
N SER A 71 -1.86 -18.88 10.67
CA SER A 71 -1.79 -19.48 9.35
C SER A 71 -0.66 -18.84 8.53
N HIS A 72 -0.02 -19.64 7.68
CA HIS A 72 0.99 -19.18 6.73
C HIS A 72 0.46 -18.11 5.76
N TYR A 73 -0.86 -18.03 5.56
CA TYR A 73 -1.50 -16.96 4.80
C TYR A 73 -1.28 -15.56 5.41
N VAL A 74 -1.05 -15.45 6.72
CA VAL A 74 -0.75 -14.17 7.38
C VAL A 74 0.61 -13.63 6.92
N SER A 75 1.62 -14.50 6.91
CA SER A 75 2.93 -14.15 6.34
C SER A 75 2.89 -13.96 4.82
N GLY A 76 2.03 -14.72 4.12
CA GLY A 76 1.82 -14.58 2.68
C GLY A 76 1.25 -13.22 2.29
N ALA A 77 0.22 -12.75 3.00
CA ALA A 77 -0.41 -11.47 2.74
C ALA A 77 0.54 -10.27 2.88
N LEU A 78 1.56 -10.35 3.74
CA LEU A 78 2.56 -9.28 3.90
C LEU A 78 3.77 -9.42 2.96
N CYS A 79 3.89 -10.55 2.25
CA CYS A 79 5.01 -10.82 1.36
C CYS A 79 5.17 -9.76 0.26
N PRO A 80 4.11 -9.32 -0.45
CA PRO A 80 4.24 -8.30 -1.50
C PRO A 80 4.80 -6.98 -0.97
N LEU A 81 4.35 -6.56 0.22
CA LEU A 81 4.87 -5.36 0.87
C LEU A 81 6.35 -5.52 1.20
N LYS A 82 6.72 -6.64 1.84
CA LYS A 82 8.11 -6.93 2.22
C LYS A 82 9.04 -6.90 1.01
N VAL A 83 8.70 -7.64 -0.05
CA VAL A 83 9.50 -7.71 -1.28
C VAL A 83 9.66 -6.33 -1.92
N PHE A 84 8.60 -5.51 -1.90
CA PHE A 84 8.68 -4.16 -2.44
C PHE A 84 9.62 -3.26 -1.63
N VAL A 85 9.46 -3.20 -0.31
CA VAL A 85 10.20 -2.25 0.54
C VAL A 85 11.66 -2.64 0.74
N GLU A 86 11.98 -3.93 0.68
CA GLU A 86 13.35 -4.47 0.75
C GLU A 86 14.03 -4.51 -0.63
N GLY A 87 13.29 -4.22 -1.70
CA GLY A 87 13.83 -4.22 -3.06
C GLY A 87 14.84 -3.10 -3.29
N GLU A 88 15.87 -3.38 -4.08
CA GLU A 88 16.99 -2.46 -4.39
C GLU A 88 16.51 -1.06 -4.80
N ARG A 89 15.49 -0.97 -5.66
CA ARG A 89 14.94 0.31 -6.12
C ARG A 89 14.27 1.10 -5.01
N ALA A 90 13.51 0.43 -4.13
CA ALA A 90 12.88 1.10 -2.99
C ALA A 90 13.94 1.62 -2.02
N MET A 91 14.99 0.81 -1.76
CA MET A 91 16.12 1.20 -0.91
C MET A 91 16.95 2.34 -1.50
N THR A 92 17.07 2.41 -2.83
CA THR A 92 17.87 3.42 -3.53
C THR A 92 17.13 4.75 -3.70
N TYR A 93 15.84 4.70 -4.06
CA TYR A 93 15.11 5.88 -4.51
C TYR A 93 14.08 6.44 -3.52
N LEU A 94 13.72 5.68 -2.47
CA LEU A 94 12.79 6.15 -1.45
C LEU A 94 13.54 6.58 -0.18
N THR A 95 13.13 7.72 0.37
CA THR A 95 13.55 8.10 1.71
C THR A 95 12.89 7.19 2.74
N GLU A 96 13.47 7.11 3.94
CA GLU A 96 12.89 6.33 5.04
C GLU A 96 11.46 6.77 5.38
N ASP A 97 11.17 8.08 5.39
CA ASP A 97 9.82 8.61 5.59
C ASP A 97 8.82 8.09 4.55
N ARG A 98 9.20 8.11 3.26
CA ARG A 98 8.34 7.62 2.17
C ARG A 98 8.09 6.12 2.29
N ARG A 99 9.12 5.36 2.65
CA ARG A 99 9.01 3.92 2.86
C ARG A 99 8.14 3.61 4.07
N GLY A 100 8.28 4.36 5.17
CA GLY A 100 7.44 4.26 6.36
C GLY A 100 5.95 4.49 6.04
N LYS A 101 5.64 5.55 5.28
CA LYS A 101 4.26 5.84 4.83
C LYS A 101 3.66 4.72 3.99
N LEU A 102 4.46 4.11 3.10
CA LEU A 102 4.02 2.96 2.31
C LEU A 102 3.73 1.75 3.21
N ILE A 103 4.62 1.45 4.16
CA ILE A 103 4.44 0.34 5.10
C ILE A 103 3.17 0.55 5.91
N GLU A 104 2.99 1.72 6.51
CA GLU A 104 1.82 2.06 7.31
C GLU A 104 0.53 1.98 6.49
N GLY A 105 0.48 2.65 5.34
CA GLY A 105 -0.72 2.70 4.49
C GLY A 105 -1.15 1.33 3.98
N VAL A 106 -0.19 0.49 3.56
CA VAL A 106 -0.47 -0.89 3.13
C VAL A 106 -0.89 -1.75 4.30
N ALA A 107 -0.19 -1.69 5.44
CA ALA A 107 -0.50 -2.48 6.63
C ALA A 107 -1.90 -2.19 7.17
N VAL A 108 -2.29 -0.91 7.26
CA VAL A 108 -3.64 -0.50 7.70
C VAL A 108 -4.72 -1.08 6.79
N LYS A 109 -4.55 -0.98 5.47
CA LYS A 109 -5.54 -1.49 4.50
C LYS A 109 -5.62 -3.02 4.50
N ILE A 110 -4.49 -3.72 4.53
CA ILE A 110 -4.46 -5.19 4.63
C ILE A 110 -5.14 -5.65 5.91
N ASN A 111 -4.84 -5.01 7.05
CA ASN A 111 -5.41 -5.37 8.33
C ASN A 111 -6.93 -5.16 8.36
N GLY A 112 -7.43 -4.06 7.77
CA GLY A 112 -8.87 -3.85 7.57
C GLY A 112 -9.51 -4.99 6.79
N ARG A 113 -8.97 -5.31 5.60
CA ARG A 113 -9.50 -6.38 4.75
C ARG A 113 -9.43 -7.77 5.42
N TYR A 114 -8.37 -8.04 6.17
CA TYR A 114 -8.25 -9.27 6.95
C TYR A 114 -9.35 -9.36 8.02
N ASN A 115 -9.60 -8.29 8.76
CA ASN A 115 -10.62 -8.24 9.79
C ASN A 115 -12.03 -8.41 9.21
N ASP A 116 -12.33 -7.77 8.08
CA ASP A 116 -13.60 -7.93 7.37
C ASP A 116 -13.82 -9.40 6.99
N LEU A 117 -12.81 -10.01 6.35
CA LEU A 117 -12.85 -11.40 5.93
C LEU A 117 -12.98 -12.38 7.11
N ALA A 118 -12.23 -12.15 8.18
CA ALA A 118 -12.32 -12.97 9.40
C ALA A 118 -13.71 -12.87 10.03
N THR A 119 -14.28 -11.66 10.08
CA THR A 119 -15.63 -11.41 10.58
C THR A 119 -16.69 -12.15 9.77
N ASP A 120 -16.61 -12.08 8.44
CA ASP A 120 -17.51 -12.79 7.53
C ASP A 120 -17.43 -14.32 7.69
N ILE A 121 -16.21 -14.85 7.82
CA ILE A 121 -15.98 -16.27 8.06
C ILE A 121 -16.63 -16.72 9.39
N VAL A 122 -16.39 -15.98 10.48
CA VAL A 122 -16.93 -16.31 11.80
C VAL A 122 -18.46 -16.21 11.81
N ASN A 123 -19.02 -15.17 11.20
CA ASN A 123 -20.47 -14.99 11.11
C ASN A 123 -21.13 -16.10 10.28
N THR A 124 -20.49 -16.54 9.20
CA THR A 124 -20.96 -17.68 8.41
C THR A 124 -20.94 -18.98 9.21
N ALA A 125 -19.91 -19.18 10.04
CA ALA A 125 -19.81 -20.37 10.89
C ALA A 125 -20.85 -20.40 12.03
N ARG A 126 -21.20 -19.24 12.62
CA ARG A 126 -22.18 -19.13 13.73
C ARG A 126 -23.64 -19.30 13.29
N LYS A 127 -23.95 -19.09 12.01
CA LYS A 127 -25.31 -19.28 11.45
C LYS A 127 -25.67 -20.77 11.26
N ILE A 128 -24.77 -21.68 11.62
CA ILE A 128 -24.89 -23.14 11.55
C ILE A 128 -24.99 -23.63 13.00
#